data_AF-A0A1H4YIK9-F1
#
_entry.id   AF-A0A1H4YIK9-F1
#
_cell.length_a   1.000
_cell.length_b   1.000
_cell.length_c   1.000
_cell.angle_alpha   90.00
_cell.angle_beta   90.00
_cell.angle_gamma   90.00
#
_symmetry.space_group_name_H-M   'P 1'
#
loop_
_entity.id
_entity.type
_entity.pdbx_description
1 polymer ?
#
loop_
_entity_poly.entity_id
_entity_poly.type
_entity_poly.pdbx_seq_one_letter_code
_entity_poly.pdbx_strand_id
1 'polypeptide(L)'
;MSLSVKTERALMSHEEFELLSQTHYPALIALEDEAIAAAKKRIRDLHDKARTFARGMRRGIRGKAEPRGASFPGNIEKPARRKQVFSGALKRLNAEVARREAIAAHQALMDSAQRALTLKTSANRRNGPASGRTSRAGMHPVASDRQDSLVNRANVGRVVRATKVAQARRDSRPGK
;
A
#
# COMPACT_ATOMS: atom_id res chain seq x y z
N MET A 1 -13.75 7.29 -9.44
CA MET A 1 -14.64 7.14 -10.60
C MET A 1 -14.03 6.14 -11.56
N SER A 2 -14.58 4.94 -11.62
CA SER A 2 -14.32 3.96 -12.68
C SER A 2 -15.43 4.10 -13.72
N LEU A 3 -15.06 4.03 -15.00
CA LEU A 3 -16.03 3.94 -16.10
C LEU A 3 -16.37 2.46 -16.32
N SER A 4 -17.55 2.18 -16.88
CA SER A 4 -17.91 0.81 -17.25
C SER A 4 -17.03 0.31 -18.40
N VAL A 5 -16.75 -1.00 -18.45
CA VAL A 5 -15.95 -1.59 -19.55
C VAL A 5 -16.56 -1.29 -20.92
N LYS A 6 -17.91 -1.31 -21.03
CA LYS A 6 -18.64 -0.93 -22.24
C LYS A 6 -18.32 0.51 -22.67
N THR A 7 -18.31 1.45 -21.72
CA THR A 7 -17.96 2.85 -22.00
C THR A 7 -16.48 3.03 -22.33
N GLU A 8 -15.58 2.26 -21.72
CA GLU A 8 -14.16 2.27 -22.07
C GLU A 8 -13.96 1.81 -23.52
N ARG A 9 -14.61 0.71 -23.94
CA ARG A 9 -14.55 0.17 -25.31
C ARG A 9 -15.05 1.16 -26.36
N ALA A 10 -16.10 1.92 -26.06
CA ALA A 10 -16.65 2.91 -26.98
C ALA A 10 -15.76 4.16 -27.14
N LEU A 11 -14.88 4.45 -26.18
CA LEU A 11 -14.03 5.65 -26.17
C LEU A 11 -12.63 5.41 -26.77
N MET A 12 -12.19 4.16 -26.79
CA MET A 12 -10.82 3.71 -27.12
C MET A 12 -10.75 3.10 -28.52
N SER A 13 -9.56 3.10 -29.12
CA SER A 13 -9.31 2.24 -30.29
C SER A 13 -9.29 0.77 -29.86
N HIS A 14 -9.31 -0.15 -30.83
CA HIS A 14 -9.27 -1.58 -30.56
C HIS A 14 -8.01 -1.97 -29.78
N GLU A 15 -6.83 -1.58 -30.26
CA GLU A 15 -5.54 -1.86 -29.62
C GLU A 15 -5.42 -1.23 -28.22
N GLU A 16 -5.93 -0.01 -28.04
CA GLU A 16 -5.95 0.65 -26.73
C GLU A 16 -6.85 -0.10 -25.75
N PHE A 17 -8.00 -0.61 -26.24
CA PHE A 17 -8.92 -1.37 -25.43
C PHE A 17 -8.36 -2.76 -25.07
N GLU A 18 -7.66 -3.43 -25.97
CA GLU A 18 -6.99 -4.70 -25.67
C GLU A 18 -5.98 -4.53 -24.52
N LEU A 19 -5.15 -3.49 -24.57
CA LEU A 19 -4.24 -3.16 -23.48
C LEU A 19 -4.98 -2.88 -22.17
N LEU A 20 -6.10 -2.16 -22.23
CA LEU A 20 -6.92 -1.87 -21.04
C LEU A 20 -7.61 -3.11 -20.48
N SER A 21 -8.02 -4.04 -21.33
CA SER A 21 -8.70 -5.28 -20.93
C SER A 21 -7.83 -6.12 -19.99
N GLN A 22 -6.51 -6.13 -20.21
CA GLN A 22 -5.52 -6.78 -19.35
C GLN A 22 -5.46 -6.17 -17.94
N THR A 23 -5.81 -4.88 -17.79
CA THR A 23 -5.80 -4.19 -16.48
C THR A 23 -7.05 -4.44 -15.63
N HIS A 24 -8.04 -5.14 -16.16
CA HIS A 24 -9.25 -5.48 -15.44
C HIS A 24 -9.12 -6.83 -14.74
N TYR A 25 -9.83 -6.98 -13.63
CA TYR A 25 -10.01 -8.28 -12.98
C TYR A 25 -10.87 -9.18 -13.89
N PRO A 26 -10.57 -10.49 -14.03
CA PRO A 26 -9.52 -11.26 -13.35
C PRO A 26 -8.15 -11.26 -14.06
N ALA A 27 -8.07 -10.80 -15.31
CA ALA A 27 -6.86 -10.86 -16.14
C ALA A 27 -5.63 -10.21 -15.45
N LEU A 28 -5.86 -9.12 -14.72
CA LEU A 28 -4.84 -8.40 -13.95
C LEU A 28 -4.03 -9.30 -13.01
N ILE A 29 -4.65 -10.30 -12.39
CA ILE A 29 -3.97 -11.17 -11.42
C ILE A 29 -3.06 -12.18 -12.10
N ALA A 30 -3.44 -12.63 -13.31
CA ALA A 30 -2.67 -13.61 -14.08
C ALA A 30 -1.42 -13.02 -14.76
N LEU A 31 -1.27 -11.69 -14.75
CA LEU A 31 -0.13 -11.01 -15.36
C LEU A 31 1.15 -11.18 -14.55
N GLU A 32 2.26 -11.43 -15.24
CA GLU A 32 3.60 -11.42 -14.67
C GLU A 32 4.05 -10.00 -14.30
N ASP A 33 5.00 -9.88 -13.36
CA ASP A 33 5.50 -8.58 -12.87
C ASP A 33 6.10 -7.73 -14.00
N GLU A 34 6.83 -8.34 -14.93
CA GLU A 34 7.40 -7.68 -16.10
C GLU A 34 6.30 -7.11 -17.02
N ALA A 35 5.24 -7.89 -17.24
CA ALA A 35 4.10 -7.48 -18.05
C ALA A 35 3.34 -6.31 -17.39
N ILE A 36 3.21 -6.30 -16.05
CA ILE A 36 2.65 -5.18 -15.30
C ILE A 36 3.52 -3.92 -15.47
N ALA A 37 4.84 -4.04 -15.38
CA ALA A 37 5.76 -2.92 -15.56
C ALA A 37 5.69 -2.34 -16.98
N ALA A 38 5.67 -3.20 -18.00
CA ALA A 38 5.53 -2.81 -19.40
C ALA A 38 4.18 -2.14 -19.69
N ALA A 39 3.07 -2.73 -19.22
CA ALA A 39 1.74 -2.15 -19.35
C ALA A 39 1.64 -0.79 -18.66
N LYS A 40 2.20 -0.64 -17.45
CA LYS A 40 2.24 0.61 -16.71
C LYS A 40 2.98 1.71 -17.47
N LYS A 41 4.12 1.39 -18.11
CA LYS A 41 4.86 2.34 -18.95
C LYS A 41 4.02 2.78 -20.15
N ARG A 42 3.49 1.83 -20.92
CA ARG A 42 2.68 2.11 -22.12
C ARG A 42 1.42 2.93 -21.81
N ILE A 43 0.71 2.59 -20.74
CA ILE A 43 -0.50 3.33 -20.32
C ILE A 43 -0.14 4.74 -19.83
N ARG A 44 1.01 4.92 -19.16
CA ARG A 44 1.48 6.25 -18.76
C ARG A 44 1.74 7.15 -19.98
N ASP A 45 2.38 6.62 -21.01
CA ASP A 45 2.65 7.36 -22.24
C ASP A 45 1.34 7.75 -22.94
N LEU A 46 0.37 6.83 -23.03
CA LEU A 46 -0.96 7.09 -23.60
C LEU A 46 -1.76 8.11 -22.76
N HIS A 47 -1.69 8.00 -21.43
CA HIS A 47 -2.28 8.96 -20.51
C HIS A 47 -1.71 10.35 -20.73
N ASP A 48 -0.39 10.48 -20.85
CA ASP A 48 0.28 11.76 -21.01
C ASP A 48 0.01 12.39 -22.37
N LYS A 49 -0.06 11.59 -23.44
CA LYS A 49 -0.56 12.03 -24.76
C LYS A 49 -1.99 12.57 -24.66
N ALA A 50 -2.90 11.81 -24.04
CA ALA A 50 -4.29 12.23 -23.86
C ALA A 50 -4.43 13.49 -22.98
N ARG A 51 -3.61 13.59 -21.92
CA ARG A 51 -3.54 14.75 -21.03
C ARG A 51 -3.07 16.01 -21.76
N THR A 52 -1.98 15.91 -22.52
CA THR A 52 -1.43 17.02 -23.29
C THR A 52 -2.41 17.47 -24.37
N PHE A 53 -3.05 16.52 -25.06
CA PHE A 53 -4.07 16.82 -26.05
C PHE A 53 -5.26 17.55 -25.44
N ALA A 54 -5.85 17.04 -24.35
CA ALA A 54 -6.96 17.68 -23.66
C ALA A 54 -6.59 19.08 -23.11
N ARG A 55 -5.36 19.28 -22.61
CA ARG A 55 -4.88 20.60 -22.18
C ARG A 55 -4.74 21.57 -23.34
N GLY A 56 -4.19 21.12 -24.47
CA GLY A 56 -4.08 21.90 -25.70
C GLY A 56 -5.45 22.37 -26.18
N MET A 57 -6.42 21.46 -26.25
CA MET A 57 -7.81 21.78 -26.62
C MET A 57 -8.42 22.82 -25.69
N ARG A 58 -8.23 22.66 -24.37
CA ARG A 58 -8.77 23.59 -23.39
C ARG A 58 -8.19 24.99 -23.56
N ARG A 59 -6.91 25.08 -23.90
CA ARG A 59 -6.24 26.37 -24.15
C ARG A 59 -6.70 26.99 -25.46
N GLY A 60 -6.88 26.19 -26.52
CA GLY A 60 -7.40 26.64 -27.80
C GLY A 60 -8.83 27.19 -27.69
N ILE A 61 -9.74 26.48 -27.01
CA ILE A 61 -11.11 26.96 -26.73
C ILE A 61 -11.10 28.30 -25.97
N ARG A 62 -10.10 28.52 -25.11
CA ARG A 62 -9.92 29.77 -24.37
C ARG A 62 -9.20 30.87 -25.15
N GLY A 63 -8.83 30.64 -26.41
CA GLY A 63 -8.02 31.57 -27.22
C GLY A 63 -6.57 31.75 -26.73
N LYS A 64 -6.09 30.90 -25.81
CA LYS A 64 -4.74 31.00 -25.21
C LYS A 64 -3.69 30.14 -25.92
N ALA A 65 -4.06 29.50 -27.03
CA ALA A 65 -3.18 28.69 -27.86
C ALA A 65 -3.70 28.72 -29.29
N GLU A 66 -2.80 28.60 -30.24
CA GLU A 66 -3.15 28.57 -31.67
C GLU A 66 -4.08 27.37 -31.96
N PRO A 67 -5.24 27.60 -32.60
CA PRO A 67 -6.15 26.52 -32.94
C PRO A 67 -5.46 25.57 -33.91
N ARG A 68 -5.49 24.26 -33.59
CA ARG A 68 -4.95 23.22 -34.47
C ARG A 68 -5.90 22.99 -35.66
N GLY A 69 -5.88 23.93 -36.60
CA GLY A 69 -6.65 23.89 -37.84
C GLY A 69 -8.14 24.23 -37.67
N ALA A 70 -8.79 24.54 -38.80
CA ALA A 70 -10.20 24.94 -38.89
C ALA A 70 -11.20 23.81 -38.53
N SER A 71 -10.77 22.55 -38.59
CA SER A 71 -11.61 21.35 -38.34
C SER A 71 -11.55 20.85 -36.88
N PHE A 72 -10.97 21.61 -35.96
CA PHE A 72 -10.77 21.11 -34.60
C PHE A 72 -12.11 21.03 -33.85
N PRO A 73 -12.59 19.84 -33.48
CA PRO A 73 -13.93 19.69 -32.92
C PRO A 73 -13.98 20.40 -31.55
N GLY A 74 -14.93 21.34 -31.38
CA GLY A 74 -15.07 22.13 -30.15
C GLY A 74 -15.39 21.33 -28.88
N ASN A 75 -15.52 19.99 -28.96
CA ASN A 75 -15.89 19.14 -27.84
C ASN A 75 -14.68 18.54 -27.12
N ILE A 76 -14.41 19.02 -25.90
CA ILE A 76 -13.30 18.57 -25.06
C ILE A 76 -13.61 17.30 -24.24
N GLU A 77 -14.88 16.88 -24.20
CA GLU A 77 -15.36 15.78 -23.35
C GLU A 77 -14.68 14.46 -23.69
N LYS A 78 -14.62 14.11 -24.97
CA LYS A 78 -14.05 12.83 -25.41
C LYS A 78 -12.57 12.72 -24.99
N PRO A 79 -11.67 13.67 -25.32
CA PRO A 79 -10.30 13.68 -24.80
C PRO A 79 -10.17 13.60 -23.27
N ALA A 80 -11.02 14.34 -22.56
CA ALA A 80 -11.02 14.35 -21.09
C ALA A 80 -11.40 12.98 -20.52
N ARG A 81 -12.43 12.32 -21.09
CA ARG A 81 -12.85 10.96 -20.71
C ARG A 81 -11.79 9.93 -21.05
N ARG A 82 -11.14 10.01 -22.22
CA ARG A 82 -10.00 9.14 -22.58
C ARG A 82 -8.89 9.21 -21.53
N LYS A 83 -8.51 10.43 -21.11
CA LYS A 83 -7.54 10.62 -20.01
C LYS A 83 -7.99 9.95 -18.70
N GLN A 84 -9.28 10.03 -18.36
CA GLN A 84 -9.83 9.39 -17.16
C GLN A 84 -9.74 7.86 -17.23
N VAL A 85 -10.01 7.25 -18.39
CA VAL A 85 -9.87 5.80 -18.60
C VAL A 85 -8.44 5.35 -18.29
N PHE A 86 -7.42 5.99 -18.90
CA PHE A 86 -6.02 5.64 -18.64
C PHE A 86 -5.61 5.89 -17.18
N SER A 87 -6.12 6.95 -16.55
CA SER A 87 -5.89 7.19 -15.12
C SER A 87 -6.49 6.07 -14.26
N GLY A 88 -7.67 5.56 -14.61
CA GLY A 88 -8.30 4.41 -13.95
C GLY A 88 -7.46 3.14 -14.09
N ALA A 89 -6.94 2.86 -15.29
CA ALA A 89 -6.07 1.72 -15.53
C ALA A 89 -4.76 1.79 -14.72
N LEU A 90 -4.12 2.97 -14.65
CA LEU A 90 -2.94 3.17 -13.79
C LEU A 90 -3.25 2.93 -12.31
N LYS A 91 -4.43 3.33 -11.84
CA LYS A 91 -4.85 3.07 -10.45
C LYS A 91 -4.98 1.58 -10.19
N ARG A 92 -5.58 0.81 -11.10
CA ARG A 92 -5.71 -0.65 -10.99
C ARG A 92 -4.34 -1.33 -10.95
N LEU A 93 -3.44 -0.97 -11.87
CA LEU A 93 -2.08 -1.52 -11.90
C LEU A 93 -1.29 -1.18 -10.63
N ASN A 94 -1.35 0.08 -10.16
CA ASN A 94 -0.66 0.45 -8.91
C ASN A 94 -1.24 -0.26 -7.69
N ALA A 95 -2.55 -0.49 -7.65
CA ALA A 95 -3.19 -1.26 -6.59
C ALA A 95 -2.73 -2.72 -6.59
N GLU A 96 -2.57 -3.34 -7.76
CA GLU A 96 -2.05 -4.72 -7.86
C GLU A 96 -0.59 -4.81 -7.42
N VAL A 97 0.26 -3.86 -7.83
CA VAL A 97 1.65 -3.79 -7.35
C VAL A 97 1.69 -3.67 -5.82
N ALA A 98 0.93 -2.74 -5.25
CA ALA A 98 0.84 -2.57 -3.80
C ALA A 98 0.30 -3.83 -3.09
N ARG A 99 -0.64 -4.56 -3.71
CA ARG A 99 -1.16 -5.84 -3.20
C ARG A 99 -0.06 -6.90 -3.15
N ARG A 100 0.74 -7.03 -4.22
CA ARG A 100 1.86 -7.99 -4.30
C ARG A 100 2.93 -7.65 -3.25
N GLU A 101 3.29 -6.38 -3.14
CA GLU A 101 4.24 -5.89 -2.13
C GLU A 101 3.75 -6.17 -0.70
N ALA A 102 2.47 -5.93 -0.41
CA ALA A 102 1.89 -6.22 0.90
C ALA A 102 1.91 -7.71 1.24
N ILE A 103 1.63 -8.59 0.27
CA ILE A 103 1.71 -10.05 0.45
C ILE A 103 3.15 -10.48 0.71
N ALA A 104 4.10 -10.00 -0.09
CA ALA A 104 5.52 -10.31 0.08
C ALA A 104 6.05 -9.83 1.45
N ALA A 105 5.68 -8.60 1.87
CA ALA A 105 6.06 -8.07 3.16
C ALA A 105 5.48 -8.89 4.33
N HIS A 106 4.23 -9.35 4.20
CA HIS A 106 3.60 -10.22 5.19
C HIS A 106 4.29 -11.58 5.28
N GLN A 107 4.65 -12.19 4.15
CA GLN A 107 5.40 -13.45 4.11
C GLN A 107 6.79 -13.29 4.76
N ALA A 108 7.53 -12.23 4.42
CA ALA A 108 8.82 -11.94 5.03
C ALA A 108 8.73 -11.76 6.56
N LEU A 109 7.65 -11.13 7.04
CA LEU A 109 7.39 -10.98 8.47
C LEU A 109 7.13 -12.33 9.13
N MET A 110 6.30 -13.18 8.52
CA MET A 110 6.05 -14.55 9.00
C MET A 110 7.34 -15.38 9.08
N ASP A 111 8.17 -15.34 8.05
CA ASP A 111 9.44 -16.06 8.02
C ASP A 111 10.39 -15.59 9.11
N SER A 112 10.49 -14.27 9.32
CA SER A 112 11.33 -13.70 10.39
C SER A 112 10.84 -14.11 11.79
N ALA A 113 9.52 -14.13 12.00
CA ALA A 113 8.91 -14.54 13.26
C ALA A 113 9.12 -16.03 13.53
N GLN A 114 8.98 -16.88 12.51
CA GLN A 114 9.28 -18.30 12.61
C GLN A 114 10.75 -18.54 12.96
N ARG A 115 11.69 -17.84 12.31
CA ARG A 115 13.13 -17.93 12.64
C ARG A 115 13.43 -17.48 14.08
N ALA A 116 12.79 -16.41 14.55
CA ALA A 116 12.96 -15.97 15.93
C ALA A 116 12.41 -17.00 16.92
N LEU A 117 11.28 -17.64 16.61
CA LEU A 117 10.69 -18.69 17.42
C LEU A 117 11.57 -19.95 17.48
N THR A 118 12.16 -20.37 16.35
CA THR A 118 13.08 -21.51 16.32
C THR A 118 14.34 -21.24 17.13
N LEU A 119 14.90 -20.03 17.05
CA LEU A 119 16.04 -19.62 17.89
C LEU A 119 15.69 -19.56 19.38
N LYS A 120 14.51 -19.03 19.73
CA LYS A 120 14.06 -18.97 21.13
C LYS A 120 13.85 -20.37 21.70
N THR A 121 13.19 -21.25 20.95
CA THR A 121 12.93 -22.62 21.38
C THR A 121 14.22 -23.44 21.48
N SER A 122 15.18 -23.27 20.56
CA SER A 122 16.49 -23.95 20.65
C SER A 122 17.33 -23.44 21.81
N ALA A 123 17.31 -22.15 22.11
CA ALA A 123 17.96 -21.58 23.28
C ALA A 123 17.36 -22.08 24.60
N ASN A 124 16.03 -22.20 24.66
CA ASN A 124 15.33 -22.70 25.85
C ASN A 124 15.50 -24.22 26.06
N ARG A 125 15.88 -24.96 25.01
CA ARG A 125 16.26 -26.39 25.06
C ARG A 125 17.68 -26.63 25.55
N ARG A 126 18.45 -25.59 25.90
CA ARG A 126 19.67 -25.80 26.69
C ARG A 126 19.22 -26.28 28.07
N ASN A 127 19.07 -27.60 28.18
CA ASN A 127 18.92 -28.28 29.44
C ASN A 127 20.11 -27.83 30.29
N GLY A 128 19.83 -27.08 31.36
CA GLY A 128 20.80 -26.97 32.44
C GLY A 128 21.18 -28.39 32.88
N PRO A 129 22.36 -28.57 33.51
CA PRO A 129 22.72 -29.87 34.08
C PRO A 129 21.51 -30.38 34.88
N ALA A 130 21.13 -31.65 34.66
CA ALA A 130 20.04 -32.28 35.39
C ALA A 130 20.26 -31.96 36.87
N SER A 131 19.21 -31.52 37.59
CA SER A 131 19.34 -31.25 39.01
C SER A 131 19.91 -32.53 39.64
N GLY A 132 21.17 -32.47 40.09
CA GLY A 132 21.80 -33.60 40.74
C GLY A 132 21.00 -34.03 41.97
N ARG A 133 21.42 -35.09 42.66
CA ARG A 133 20.81 -35.47 43.94
C ARG A 133 21.02 -34.33 44.95
N THR A 134 20.02 -33.48 45.11
CA THR A 134 19.97 -32.52 46.20
C THR A 134 19.62 -33.28 47.46
N SER A 135 20.23 -32.93 48.60
CA SER A 135 19.71 -33.39 49.89
C SER A 135 18.26 -32.88 49.98
N ARG A 136 17.36 -33.66 50.60
CA ARG A 136 15.89 -33.43 50.61
C ARG A 136 15.43 -32.08 51.22
N ALA A 137 16.35 -31.16 51.49
CA ALA A 137 16.14 -29.82 52.04
C ALA A 137 16.88 -28.75 51.21
N GLY A 138 16.79 -28.80 49.89
CA GLY A 138 17.30 -27.76 48.99
C GLY A 138 16.28 -26.66 48.70
N MET A 139 16.77 -25.45 48.39
CA MET A 139 15.98 -24.24 48.08
C MET A 139 14.90 -24.51 47.02
N HIS A 140 13.63 -24.39 47.40
CA HIS A 140 12.50 -24.49 46.47
C HIS A 140 12.45 -23.25 45.58
N PRO A 141 12.18 -23.39 44.26
CA PRO A 141 11.99 -22.25 43.39
C PRO A 141 10.79 -21.44 43.86
N VAL A 142 11.02 -20.20 44.28
CA VAL A 142 9.94 -19.24 44.55
C VAL A 142 9.46 -18.72 43.21
N ALA A 143 8.24 -19.10 42.82
CA ALA A 143 7.60 -18.51 41.66
C ALA A 143 7.51 -16.98 41.88
N SER A 144 7.93 -16.20 40.88
CA SER A 144 7.76 -14.75 40.94
C SER A 144 6.28 -14.44 40.71
N ASP A 145 5.55 -14.16 41.79
CA ASP A 145 4.17 -13.63 41.76
C ASP A 145 4.09 -12.16 41.29
N ARG A 146 5.15 -11.64 40.65
CA ARG A 146 5.03 -10.42 39.84
C ARG A 146 4.10 -10.72 38.67
N GLN A 147 2.80 -10.61 38.94
CA GLN A 147 1.80 -10.26 37.96
C GLN A 147 2.37 -9.05 37.23
N ASP A 148 2.68 -9.20 35.95
CA ASP A 148 2.86 -8.04 35.08
C ASP A 148 1.60 -7.21 35.27
N SER A 149 1.70 -6.06 35.95
CA SER A 149 0.56 -5.17 36.19
C SER A 149 0.21 -4.53 34.85
N LEU A 150 -0.36 -5.32 33.96
CA LEU A 150 -0.85 -4.92 32.67
C LEU A 150 -1.99 -3.97 32.97
N VAL A 151 -1.82 -2.71 32.57
CA VAL A 151 -2.89 -1.73 32.59
C VAL A 151 -4.10 -2.37 31.91
N ASN A 152 -5.26 -2.37 32.58
CA ASN A 152 -6.49 -2.88 31.98
C ASN A 152 -6.64 -2.30 30.57
N ARG A 153 -6.89 -3.15 29.58
CA ARG A 153 -6.90 -2.79 28.15
C ARG A 153 -7.82 -1.59 27.84
N ALA A 154 -8.92 -1.44 28.58
CA ALA A 154 -9.85 -0.30 28.47
C ALA A 154 -9.23 1.04 28.92
N ASN A 155 -8.23 1.00 29.81
CA ASN A 155 -7.58 2.18 30.40
C ASN A 155 -6.29 2.58 29.70
N VAL A 156 -5.80 1.80 28.72
CA VAL A 156 -4.54 2.07 28.01
C VAL A 156 -4.55 3.45 27.35
N GLY A 157 -5.64 3.80 26.64
CA GLY A 157 -5.77 5.11 26.00
C GLY A 157 -5.71 6.28 26.99
N ARG A 158 -6.30 6.11 28.17
CA ARG A 158 -6.27 7.11 29.25
C ARG A 158 -4.85 7.30 29.79
N VAL A 159 -4.15 6.21 30.07
CA VAL A 159 -2.76 6.24 30.59
C VAL A 159 -1.81 6.86 29.56
N VAL A 160 -1.89 6.44 28.29
CA VAL A 160 -1.07 7.00 27.20
C VAL A 160 -1.30 8.51 27.06
N ARG A 161 -2.57 8.96 27.11
CA ARG A 161 -2.89 10.39 27.03
C ARG A 161 -2.37 11.17 28.23
N ALA A 162 -2.49 10.62 29.44
CA ALA A 162 -1.97 11.23 30.66
C ALA A 162 -0.44 11.42 30.59
N THR A 163 0.30 10.39 30.16
CA THR A 163 1.76 10.47 29.98
C THR A 163 2.14 11.51 28.93
N LYS A 164 1.42 11.54 27.80
CA LYS A 164 1.66 12.54 26.73
C LYS A 164 1.46 13.97 27.22
N VAL A 165 0.41 14.23 28.02
CA VAL A 165 0.16 15.55 28.62
C VAL A 165 1.23 15.91 29.65
N ALA A 166 1.64 14.96 30.49
CA ALA A 166 2.71 15.17 31.48
C ALA A 166 4.05 15.50 30.81
N GLN A 167 4.37 14.82 29.71
CA GLN A 167 5.59 15.10 28.93
C GLN A 167 5.52 16.47 28.25
N ALA A 168 4.41 16.80 27.59
CA ALA A 168 4.24 18.13 26.99
C ALA A 168 4.38 19.26 28.02
N ARG A 169 3.87 19.07 29.25
CA ARG A 169 4.06 20.00 30.38
C ARG A 169 5.51 20.11 30.85
N ARG A 170 6.28 19.03 30.74
CA ARG A 170 7.71 19.02 31.08
C ARG A 170 8.50 19.74 30.00
N ASP A 171 8.22 19.47 28.74
CA ASP A 171 8.88 20.07 27.58
C ASP A 171 8.55 21.56 27.45
N SER A 172 7.36 21.98 27.89
CA SER A 172 6.96 23.39 27.91
C SER A 172 7.51 24.18 29.10
N ARG A 173 8.30 23.57 30.00
CA ARG A 173 8.98 24.33 31.05
C ARG A 173 10.16 25.05 30.40
N PRO A 174 10.24 26.39 30.46
CA PRO A 174 11.46 27.08 30.07
C PRO A 174 12.59 26.58 30.98
N GLY A 175 13.68 26.11 30.36
CA GLY A 175 14.87 25.69 31.09
C GLY A 175 15.34 26.84 31.98
N LYS A 176 15.62 26.52 33.24
CA LYS A 176 16.36 27.43 34.14
C LYS A 176 17.77 27.63 33.61
#